data_AF-A0A662RU04-F1
#
_entry.id   AF-A0A662RU04-F1
#
_cell.length_a   1.000
_cell.length_b   1.000
_cell.length_c   1.000
_cell.angle_alpha   90.00
_cell.angle_beta   90.00
_cell.angle_gamma   90.00
#
_symmetry.space_group_name_H-M   'P 1'
#
loop_
_entity.id
_entity.type
_entity.pdbx_description
1 polymer ?
#
loop_
_entity_poly.entity_id
_entity_poly.type
_entity_poly.pdbx_seq_one_letter_code
_entity_poly.pdbx_strand_id
1 'polypeptide(L)'
;MEKAEQIKFETNPEKFECRKCELAAVIGLLTGTCELMEDSDKVKCWEGVKKLEKEEKSAEDVLADFLLKFAEEGEDRMNALVERINFLLMKAEEKARSKLRADGAASQ
;
A
#
# COMPACT_ATOMS: atom_id res chain seq x y z
N MET A 1 -35.29 -2.25 -15.42
CA MET A 1 -34.51 -1.92 -14.20
C MET A 1 -33.07 -2.37 -14.45
N GLU A 2 -32.12 -1.68 -13.80
CA GLU A 2 -30.66 -1.75 -13.94
C GLU A 2 -30.09 -1.01 -15.16
N LYS A 3 -29.02 -0.21 -15.04
CA LYS A 3 -28.24 0.23 -13.87
C LYS A 3 -27.53 1.54 -14.21
N ALA A 4 -27.07 2.19 -13.14
CA ALA A 4 -26.34 3.46 -13.10
C ALA A 4 -25.20 3.54 -14.11
N GLU A 5 -24.85 4.76 -14.53
CA GLU A 5 -23.46 5.23 -14.54
C GLU A 5 -23.40 6.67 -15.06
N GLN A 6 -23.07 7.59 -14.16
CA GLN A 6 -22.15 8.67 -14.54
C GLN A 6 -21.17 8.85 -13.39
N ILE A 7 -20.06 8.12 -13.45
CA ILE A 7 -18.83 8.58 -12.83
C ILE A 7 -18.01 9.19 -13.93
N LYS A 8 -17.95 10.52 -13.96
CA LYS A 8 -16.90 11.24 -14.66
C LYS A 8 -15.96 11.82 -13.61
N PHE A 9 -14.73 11.32 -13.61
CA PHE A 9 -13.59 12.08 -13.11
C PHE A 9 -12.59 12.18 -14.24
N GLU A 10 -12.51 13.36 -14.84
CA GLU A 10 -11.45 13.69 -15.78
C GLU A 10 -10.38 14.48 -15.02
N THR A 11 -9.18 13.91 -14.92
CA THR A 11 -7.93 14.65 -14.70
C THR A 11 -6.90 14.06 -15.65
N ASN A 12 -6.33 14.88 -16.54
CA ASN A 12 -5.28 14.42 -17.46
C ASN A 12 -3.92 14.35 -16.70
N PRO A 13 -3.38 13.14 -16.41
CA PRO A 13 -2.32 12.86 -15.44
C PRO A 13 -0.99 12.42 -16.09
N GLU A 14 -0.71 12.80 -17.34
CA GLU A 14 0.46 12.33 -18.09
C GLU A 14 1.80 12.76 -17.46
N LYS A 15 2.42 11.81 -16.75
CA LYS A 15 3.84 11.68 -16.38
C LYS A 15 4.38 12.51 -15.21
N PHE A 16 3.79 12.37 -14.04
CA PHE A 16 4.61 12.44 -12.81
C PHE A 16 5.17 11.04 -12.47
N GLU A 17 5.98 10.47 -13.36
CA GLU A 17 6.68 9.19 -13.13
C GLU A 17 7.96 9.42 -12.30
N CYS A 18 7.78 9.85 -11.05
CA CYS A 18 8.89 9.86 -10.11
C CYS A 18 9.07 8.45 -9.56
N ARG A 19 9.82 7.58 -10.26
CA ARG A 19 10.14 6.21 -9.79
C ARG A 19 10.64 6.18 -8.35
N LYS A 20 11.44 7.17 -7.95
CA LYS A 20 11.93 7.31 -6.57
C LYS A 20 10.80 7.60 -5.57
N CYS A 21 9.79 8.36 -5.98
CA CYS A 21 8.63 8.70 -5.15
C CYS A 21 7.69 7.51 -5.03
N GLU A 22 7.45 6.78 -6.12
CA GLU A 22 6.66 5.53 -6.13
C GLU A 22 7.33 4.47 -5.25
N LEU A 23 8.64 4.29 -5.41
CA LEU A 23 9.41 3.39 -4.57
C LEU A 23 9.41 3.82 -3.10
N ALA A 24 9.53 5.12 -2.81
CA ALA A 24 9.43 5.64 -1.44
C ALA A 24 8.04 5.39 -0.83
N ALA A 25 6.96 5.52 -1.61
CA ALA A 25 5.61 5.20 -1.16
C ALA A 25 5.45 3.71 -0.85
N VAL A 26 5.97 2.83 -1.73
CA VAL A 26 5.98 1.38 -1.52
C VAL A 26 6.80 0.99 -0.29
N ILE A 27 8.01 1.54 -0.13
CA ILE A 27 8.86 1.31 1.04
C ILE A 27 8.14 1.75 2.32
N GLY A 28 7.53 2.94 2.33
CA GLY A 28 6.78 3.43 3.50
C GLY A 28 5.60 2.53 3.87
N LEU A 29 4.85 2.06 2.87
CA LEU A 29 3.76 1.11 3.07
C LEU A 29 4.26 -0.21 3.67
N LEU A 30 5.28 -0.81 3.06
CA LEU A 30 5.83 -2.10 3.50
C LEU A 30 6.47 -2.00 4.89
N THR A 31 7.19 -0.91 5.20
CA THR A 31 7.68 -0.62 6.54
C THR A 31 6.55 -0.62 7.57
N GLY A 32 5.44 0.08 7.27
CA GLY A 32 4.26 0.09 8.15
C GLY A 32 3.64 -1.30 8.33
N THR A 33 3.61 -2.10 7.26
CA THR A 33 3.13 -3.48 7.32
C THR A 33 4.04 -4.39 8.13
N CYS A 34 5.37 -4.29 7.98
CA CYS A 34 6.33 -5.10 8.74
C CYS A 34 6.17 -4.91 10.26
N GLU A 35 5.83 -3.71 10.72
CA GLU A 35 5.60 -3.43 12.13
C GLU A 35 4.37 -4.15 12.72
N LEU A 36 3.44 -4.61 11.86
CA LEU A 36 2.24 -5.33 12.25
C LEU A 36 2.39 -6.86 12.17
N MET A 37 3.57 -7.36 11.81
CA MET A 37 3.86 -8.79 11.73
C MET A 37 4.40 -9.33 13.05
N GLU A 38 4.28 -10.64 13.24
CA GLU A 38 4.94 -11.36 14.34
C GLU A 38 6.46 -11.34 14.18
N ASP A 39 7.23 -11.48 15.26
CA ASP A 39 8.68 -11.25 15.27
C ASP A 39 9.46 -12.06 14.23
N SER A 40 9.07 -13.30 13.94
CA SER A 40 9.70 -14.16 12.94
C SER A 40 9.52 -13.65 11.50
N ASP A 41 8.33 -13.17 11.17
CA ASP A 41 8.00 -12.64 9.84
C ASP A 41 8.41 -11.18 9.69
N LYS A 42 8.43 -10.43 10.80
CA LYS A 42 8.90 -9.04 10.89
C LYS A 42 10.34 -8.88 10.43
N VAL A 43 11.24 -9.76 10.86
CA VAL A 43 12.65 -9.73 10.44
C VAL A 43 12.77 -9.94 8.93
N LYS A 44 12.11 -10.96 8.39
CA LYS A 44 12.10 -11.26 6.94
C LYS A 44 11.52 -10.12 6.12
N CYS A 45 10.49 -9.45 6.64
CA CYS A 45 9.84 -8.29 6.03
C CYS A 45 10.81 -7.12 5.93
N TRP A 46 11.45 -6.78 7.04
CA TRP A 46 12.44 -5.70 7.09
C TRP A 46 13.67 -5.95 6.21
N GLU A 47 14.13 -7.20 6.11
CA GLU A 47 15.19 -7.56 5.16
C GLU A 47 14.77 -7.37 3.71
N GLY A 48 13.52 -7.66 3.38
CA GLY A 48 12.96 -7.36 2.06
C GLY A 48 12.95 -5.86 1.78
N VAL A 49 12.44 -5.05 2.72
CA VAL A 49 12.35 -3.59 2.57
C VAL A 49 13.72 -2.94 2.33
N LYS A 50 14.75 -3.35 3.09
CA LYS A 50 16.13 -2.83 2.92
C LYS A 50 16.74 -3.11 1.54
N LYS A 51 16.27 -4.16 0.85
CA LYS A 51 16.74 -4.48 -0.50
C LYS A 51 16.10 -3.56 -1.54
N LEU A 52 14.83 -3.15 -1.33
CA LEU A 52 14.08 -2.29 -2.25
C LEU A 52 14.76 -0.92 -2.45
N GLU A 53 15.37 -0.36 -1.40
CA GLU A 53 16.12 0.91 -1.45
C GLU A 53 17.29 0.89 -2.45
N LYS A 54 17.73 -0.30 -2.88
CA LYS A 54 18.91 -0.50 -3.74
C LYS A 54 18.56 -1.00 -5.14
N GLU A 55 17.27 -1.16 -5.47
CA GLU A 55 16.85 -1.71 -6.77
C GLU A 55 16.61 -0.63 -7.83
N GLU A 56 17.01 -0.91 -9.07
CA GLU A 56 16.78 -0.05 -10.24
C GLU A 56 15.54 -0.46 -11.06
N LYS A 57 14.58 -1.12 -10.41
CA LYS A 57 13.32 -1.63 -11.01
C LYS A 57 12.15 -0.66 -10.82
N SER A 58 11.02 -0.94 -11.49
CA SER A 58 9.76 -0.24 -11.25
C SER A 58 9.20 -0.60 -9.86
N ALA A 59 8.37 0.27 -9.29
CA ALA A 59 7.75 0.01 -7.99
C ALA A 59 6.87 -1.26 -8.01
N GLU A 60 6.24 -1.53 -9.15
CA GLU A 60 5.40 -2.72 -9.38
C GLU A 60 6.23 -4.00 -9.38
N ASP A 61 7.34 -4.03 -10.13
CA ASP A 61 8.24 -5.19 -10.16
C ASP A 61 8.86 -5.47 -8.78
N VAL A 62 9.26 -4.40 -8.08
CA VAL A 62 9.82 -4.48 -6.72
C VAL A 62 8.80 -5.06 -5.74
N LEU A 63 7.53 -4.64 -5.84
CA LEU A 63 6.46 -5.15 -5.00
C LEU A 63 6.14 -6.62 -5.34
N ALA A 64 6.13 -6.97 -6.63
CA ALA A 64 5.92 -8.35 -7.07
C ALA A 64 7.01 -9.29 -6.52
N ASP A 65 8.29 -8.90 -6.63
CA ASP A 65 9.41 -9.67 -6.09
C ASP A 65 9.33 -9.84 -4.57
N PHE A 66 8.93 -8.77 -3.86
CA PHE A 66 8.71 -8.84 -2.42
C PHE A 66 7.60 -9.82 -2.06
N LEU A 67 6.45 -9.75 -2.73
CA LEU A 67 5.31 -10.64 -2.51
C LEU A 67 5.68 -12.10 -2.81
N LEU A 68 6.39 -12.36 -3.90
CA LEU A 68 6.87 -13.69 -4.27
C LEU A 68 7.80 -14.28 -3.20
N LYS A 69 8.70 -13.47 -2.62
CA LYS A 69 9.56 -13.90 -1.50
C LYS A 69 8.74 -14.33 -0.29
N PHE A 70 7.62 -13.66 -0.02
CA PHE A 70 6.70 -14.05 1.05
C PHE A 70 5.83 -15.26 0.70
N ALA A 71 5.57 -15.47 -0.59
CA ALA A 71 4.85 -16.63 -1.11
C ALA A 71 5.69 -17.92 -1.15
N GLU A 72 7.02 -17.86 -0.95
CA GLU A 72 7.90 -19.06 -0.97
C GLU A 72 7.47 -20.14 0.04
N GLU A 73 6.80 -19.74 1.12
CA GLU A 73 6.26 -20.65 2.14
C GLU A 73 4.76 -20.98 1.94
N GLY A 74 4.14 -20.48 0.86
CA GLY A 74 2.75 -20.70 0.46
C GLY A 74 2.02 -19.42 0.05
N GLU A 75 1.08 -19.53 -0.89
CA GLU A 75 0.25 -18.42 -1.39
C GLU A 75 -0.54 -17.73 -0.25
N ASP A 76 -0.92 -18.48 0.79
CA ASP A 76 -1.62 -17.97 1.96
C ASP A 76 -0.85 -16.86 2.69
N ARG A 77 0.49 -16.93 2.72
CA ARG A 77 1.31 -15.88 3.36
C ARG A 77 1.35 -14.59 2.55
N MET A 78 1.40 -14.71 1.23
CA MET A 78 1.25 -13.56 0.34
C MET A 78 -0.12 -12.92 0.55
N ASN A 79 -1.19 -13.72 0.60
CA ASN A 79 -2.54 -13.25 0.85
C ASN A 79 -2.65 -12.54 2.22
N ALA A 80 -2.08 -13.12 3.28
CA ALA A 80 -2.08 -12.50 4.61
C ALA A 80 -1.33 -11.15 4.65
N LEU A 81 -0.24 -11.01 3.89
CA LEU A 81 0.49 -9.75 3.76
C LEU A 81 -0.35 -8.69 3.02
N VAL A 82 -0.99 -9.07 1.91
CA VAL A 82 -1.88 -8.20 1.12
C VAL A 82 -3.09 -7.76 1.95
N GLU A 83 -3.70 -8.67 2.70
CA GLU A 83 -4.82 -8.35 3.60
C GLU A 83 -4.43 -7.32 4.66
N ARG A 84 -3.22 -7.44 5.25
CA ARG A 84 -2.70 -6.45 6.22
C ARG A 84 -2.47 -5.08 5.59
N ILE A 85 -1.93 -5.04 4.37
CA ILE A 85 -1.77 -3.80 3.60
C ILE A 85 -3.14 -3.13 3.38
N ASN A 86 -4.13 -3.90 2.92
CA ASN A 86 -5.48 -3.40 2.67
C ASN A 86 -6.17 -2.92 3.96
N PHE A 87 -5.97 -3.64 5.07
CA PHE A 87 -6.47 -3.24 6.38
C PHE A 87 -5.91 -1.87 6.83
N LEU A 88 -4.60 -1.65 6.65
CA LEU A 88 -3.96 -0.36 6.95
C LEU A 88 -4.55 0.78 6.11
N LEU A 89 -4.73 0.56 4.81
CA LEU A 89 -5.31 1.54 3.90
C LEU A 89 -6.76 1.88 4.29
N MET A 90 -7.58 0.87 4.56
CA MET A 90 -8.97 1.04 5.01
C MET A 90 -9.03 1.82 6.34
N LYS A 91 -8.18 1.49 7.31
CA LYS A 91 -8.13 2.21 8.61
C LYS A 91 -7.70 3.66 8.45
N ALA A 92 -6.72 3.93 7.58
CA ALA A 92 -6.30 5.29 7.26
C ALA A 92 -7.44 6.09 6.61
N GLU A 93 -8.17 5.47 5.69
CA GLU A 93 -9.34 6.06 5.03
C GLU A 93 -10.46 6.39 6.04
N GLU A 94 -10.85 5.43 6.89
CA GLU A 94 -11.87 5.63 7.94
C GLU A 94 -11.51 6.82 8.83
N LYS A 95 -10.24 6.91 9.25
CA LYS A 95 -9.74 7.99 10.10
C LYS A 95 -9.75 9.34 9.38
N ALA A 96 -9.34 9.38 8.10
CA ALA A 96 -9.39 10.60 7.30
C ALA A 96 -10.84 11.08 7.11
N ARG A 97 -11.77 10.16 6.82
CA ARG A 97 -13.22 10.46 6.71
C ARG A 97 -13.78 11.01 8.01
N SER A 98 -13.41 10.43 9.15
CA SER A 98 -13.85 10.92 10.47
C SER A 98 -13.38 12.36 10.72
N LYS A 99 -12.13 12.69 10.38
CA LYS A 99 -11.59 14.05 10.51
C LYS A 99 -12.30 15.05 9.59
N LEU A 100 -12.49 14.71 8.31
CA LEU A 100 -13.20 15.56 7.37
C LEU A 100 -14.63 15.88 7.84
N ARG A 101 -15.31 14.91 8.46
CA ARG A 101 -16.63 15.12 9.05
C ARG A 101 -16.59 16.02 10.28
N ALA A 102 -15.59 15.87 11.15
CA ALA A 102 -15.42 16.70 12.34
C ALA A 102 -15.07 18.15 11.97
N ASP A 103 -14.15 18.35 11.04
CA ASP A 103 -13.72 19.68 10.57
C ASP A 103 -14.85 20.37 9.75
N GLY A 104 -15.61 19.60 8.98
CA GLY A 104 -16.80 20.08 8.26
C GLY A 104 -17.97 20.44 9.19
N ALA A 105 -18.07 19.82 10.36
CA ALA A 105 -19.05 20.15 11.39
C ALA A 105 -18.61 21.34 12.27
N ALA A 106 -17.30 21.59 12.41
CA ALA A 106 -16.75 22.76 13.12
C ALA A 106 -16.77 24.05 12.29
N SER A 107 -17.04 23.94 10.98
CA SER A 107 -17.08 25.05 10.03
C SER A 107 -18.52 25.50 9.68
N GLN A 108 -19.53 24.96 10.37
CA GLN A 108 -20.95 25.33 10.27
C GLN A 108 -21.44 25.89 11.61
#